data_AF-A0A9X7RGL7-F1
#
_entry.id   AF-A0A9X7RGL7-F1
#
_cell.length_a   1.000
_cell.length_b   1.000
_cell.length_c   1.000
_cell.angle_alpha   90.00
_cell.angle_beta   90.00
_cell.angle_gamma   90.00
#
_symmetry.space_group_name_H-M   'P 1'
#
loop_
_entity.id
_entity.type
_entity.pdbx_description
1 polymer ?
#
loop_
_entity_poly.entity_id
_entity_poly.type
_entity_poly.pdbx_seq_one_letter_code
_entity_poly.pdbx_strand_id
1 'polypeptide(L)'
;MRNFFLSIDAETDIQDIYIFSEEKWGEQQAQTYVYDLYEAFNTIGDNPRMGRLRRELGDGIRSLPHGSHVVFFMEWQGETAIMRVLHKSRDYEELFETYNPAPSIKSSKYGK
;
A
#
# COMPACT_ATOMS: atom_id res chain seq x y z
N MET A 1 -12.09 12.33 7.04
CA MET A 1 -12.57 11.41 5.98
C MET A 1 -11.44 10.44 5.69
N ARG A 2 -11.70 9.20 5.24
CA ARG A 2 -10.59 8.36 4.75
C ARG A 2 -10.17 8.98 3.42
N ASN A 3 -8.92 9.42 3.33
CA ASN A 3 -8.38 10.00 2.10
C ASN A 3 -7.61 8.94 1.27
N PHE A 4 -7.79 7.66 1.62
CA PHE A 4 -7.25 6.52 0.92
C PHE A 4 -8.19 5.32 0.92
N PHE A 5 -7.95 4.40 -0.01
CA PHE A 5 -8.51 3.04 -0.04
C PHE A 5 -7.41 2.03 -0.34
N LEU A 6 -7.65 0.75 -0.01
CA LEU A 6 -6.73 -0.35 -0.28
C LEU A 6 -7.18 -1.11 -1.53
N SER A 7 -6.23 -1.51 -2.37
CA SER A 7 -6.47 -2.55 -3.37
C SER A 7 -6.63 -3.91 -2.69
N ILE A 8 -7.20 -4.89 -3.40
CA ILE A 8 -7.24 -6.29 -2.92
C ILE A 8 -5.82 -6.81 -2.62
N ASP A 9 -4.85 -6.46 -3.47
CA ASP A 9 -3.46 -6.91 -3.29
C ASP A 9 -2.82 -6.29 -2.05
N ALA A 10 -3.13 -5.03 -1.74
CA ALA A 10 -2.64 -4.37 -0.52
C ALA A 10 -3.26 -4.99 0.74
N GLU A 11 -4.55 -5.34 0.70
CA GLU A 11 -5.19 -6.08 1.80
C GLU A 11 -4.52 -7.43 2.04
N THR A 12 -4.23 -8.19 0.97
CA THR A 12 -3.49 -9.45 1.05
C THR A 12 -2.06 -9.25 1.57
N ASP A 13 -1.32 -8.26 1.05
CA ASP A 13 0.04 -7.94 1.50
C ASP A 13 0.05 -7.64 3.02
N ILE A 14 -0.92 -6.86 3.53
CA ILE A 14 -1.02 -6.54 4.98
C ILE A 14 -1.32 -7.81 5.81
N GLN A 15 -2.20 -8.69 5.32
CA GLN A 15 -2.50 -9.95 5.99
C GLN A 15 -1.26 -10.84 6.08
N ASP A 16 -0.52 -10.98 4.99
CA ASP A 16 0.72 -11.77 4.95
C ASP A 16 1.79 -11.17 5.89
N ILE A 17 1.89 -9.84 5.95
CA ILE A 17 2.78 -9.13 6.88
C ILE A 17 2.40 -9.43 8.33
N TYR A 18 1.11 -9.41 8.66
CA TYR A 18 0.63 -9.73 10.00
C TYR A 18 1.02 -11.15 10.40
N ILE A 19 0.66 -12.14 9.57
CA ILE A 19 0.91 -13.56 9.84
C ILE A 19 2.41 -13.81 10.04
N PHE A 20 3.24 -13.31 9.12
CA PHE A 20 4.69 -13.46 9.23
C PHE A 20 5.25 -12.78 10.49
N SER A 21 4.75 -11.59 10.83
CA SER A 21 5.24 -10.84 11.99
C SER A 21 4.84 -11.53 13.30
N GLU A 22 3.63 -12.08 13.36
CA GLU A 22 3.09 -12.82 14.50
C GLU A 22 3.91 -14.10 14.74
N GLU A 23 4.14 -14.89 13.68
CA GLU A 23 4.95 -16.11 13.75
C GLU A 23 6.38 -15.84 14.23
N LYS A 24 6.95 -14.70 13.82
CA LYS A 24 8.36 -14.40 14.07
C LYS A 24 8.63 -13.67 15.39
N TRP A 25 7.73 -12.78 15.81
CA TRP A 25 7.95 -11.88 16.94
C TRP A 25 6.80 -11.83 17.95
N GLY A 26 5.67 -12.47 17.65
CA GLY A 26 4.48 -12.47 18.49
C GLY A 26 3.41 -11.47 18.08
N GLU A 27 2.18 -11.72 18.54
CA GLU A 27 0.97 -10.98 18.19
C GLU A 27 1.09 -9.47 18.45
N GLN A 28 1.64 -9.08 19.60
CA GLN A 28 1.76 -7.67 19.97
C GLN A 28 2.60 -6.87 18.95
N GLN A 29 3.70 -7.47 18.47
CA GLN A 29 4.57 -6.86 17.47
C GLN A 29 3.88 -6.80 16.11
N ALA A 30 3.14 -7.84 15.72
CA ALA A 30 2.36 -7.85 14.49
C ALA A 30 1.29 -6.75 14.47
N GLN A 31 0.52 -6.63 15.55
CA GLN A 31 -0.50 -5.60 15.71
C GLN A 31 0.11 -4.19 15.66
N THR A 32 1.22 -3.97 16.37
CA THR A 32 1.91 -2.68 16.38
C THR A 32 2.40 -2.32 14.97
N TYR A 33 3.01 -3.26 14.25
CA TYR A 33 3.54 -3.00 12.92
C TYR A 33 2.43 -2.70 11.88
N VAL A 34 1.30 -3.43 11.96
CA VAL A 34 0.14 -3.15 11.10
C VAL A 34 -0.48 -1.80 11.45
N TYR A 35 -0.58 -1.44 12.73
CA TYR A 35 -1.06 -0.13 13.16
C TYR A 35 -0.20 1.00 12.58
N ASP A 36 1.12 0.89 12.69
CA ASP A 36 2.06 1.88 12.14
C ASP A 36 1.94 2.04 10.61
N LEU A 37 1.66 0.94 9.89
CA LEU A 37 1.35 0.98 8.45
C LEU A 37 0.08 1.79 8.16
N TYR A 38 -1.00 1.59 8.93
CA TYR A 38 -2.24 2.35 8.76
C TYR A 38 -2.05 3.85 9.06
N GLU A 39 -1.23 4.21 10.04
CA GLU A 39 -0.87 5.60 10.30
C GLU A 39 -0.09 6.23 9.12
N ALA A 40 0.78 5.44 8.48
CA ALA A 40 1.43 5.86 7.25
C ALA A 40 0.42 6.03 6.09
N PHE A 41 -0.59 5.17 5.97
CA PHE A 41 -1.65 5.32 4.96
C PHE A 41 -2.50 6.56 5.18
N ASN A 42 -2.82 6.90 6.43
CA ASN A 42 -3.50 8.15 6.79
C ASN A 42 -2.68 9.35 6.29
N THR A 43 -1.38 9.37 6.61
CA THR A 43 -0.46 10.43 6.19
C THR A 43 -0.37 10.57 4.66
N ILE A 44 -0.31 9.43 3.96
CA ILE A 44 -0.31 9.35 2.49
C ILE A 44 -1.63 9.89 1.92
N GLY A 45 -2.76 9.51 2.50
CA GLY A 45 -4.08 9.99 2.09
C GLY A 45 -4.20 11.51 2.20
N ASP A 46 -3.68 12.10 3.27
CA ASP A 46 -3.65 13.54 3.47
C ASP A 46 -2.65 14.26 2.55
N ASN A 47 -1.63 13.56 2.06
CA ASN A 47 -0.52 14.12 1.29
C ASN A 47 -0.17 13.24 0.07
N PRO A 48 -1.08 13.06 -0.91
CA PRO A 48 -0.91 12.10 -2.00
C PRO A 48 0.31 12.35 -2.90
N ARG A 49 0.85 13.56 -2.88
CA ARG A 49 2.05 13.96 -3.64
C ARG A 49 3.36 13.75 -2.87
N MET A 50 3.30 13.17 -1.67
CA MET A 50 4.48 12.81 -0.90
C MET A 50 5.22 11.60 -1.50
N GLY A 51 6.34 11.24 -0.90
CA GLY A 51 7.14 10.07 -1.30
C GLY A 51 7.84 10.25 -2.65
N ARG A 52 8.49 9.17 -3.08
CA ARG A 52 9.26 9.14 -4.34
C ARG A 52 8.35 8.74 -5.50
N LEU A 53 8.29 9.56 -6.54
CA LEU A 53 7.68 9.18 -7.83
C LEU A 53 8.50 8.06 -8.48
N ARG A 54 7.82 7.00 -8.92
CA ARG A 54 8.40 5.77 -9.48
C ARG A 54 7.96 5.61 -10.93
N ARG A 55 8.45 6.50 -11.79
CA ARG A 55 8.10 6.52 -13.23
C ARG A 55 8.43 5.21 -13.93
N GLU A 56 9.44 4.50 -13.41
CA GLU A 56 9.84 3.18 -13.89
C GLU A 56 8.78 2.09 -13.65
N LEU A 57 7.84 2.29 -12.72
CA LEU A 57 6.77 1.33 -12.41
C LEU A 57 5.43 1.68 -13.07
N GLY A 58 5.31 2.90 -13.60
CA GLY A 58 4.07 3.40 -14.20
C GLY A 58 3.78 4.87 -13.89
N ASP A 59 2.83 5.45 -14.61
CA ASP A 59 2.45 6.84 -14.45
C ASP A 59 1.72 7.09 -13.13
N GLY A 60 2.17 8.11 -12.40
CA GLY A 60 1.56 8.53 -11.13
C GLY A 60 1.89 7.66 -9.92
N ILE A 61 2.57 6.52 -10.11
CA ILE A 61 2.96 5.62 -9.01
C ILE A 61 4.02 6.29 -8.14
N ARG A 62 3.79 6.24 -6.83
CA ARG A 62 4.66 6.74 -5.78
C ARG A 62 4.98 5.64 -4.78
N SER A 63 6.07 5.83 -4.06
CA SER A 63 6.46 4.92 -2.99
C SER A 63 6.93 5.65 -1.73
N LEU A 64 6.65 5.06 -0.58
CA LEU A 64 7.11 5.51 0.73
C LEU A 64 7.66 4.31 1.53
N PRO A 65 8.95 4.30 1.91
CA PRO A 65 9.49 3.30 2.81
C PRO A 65 8.88 3.41 4.21
N HIS A 66 8.53 2.27 4.81
CA HIS A 66 8.04 2.16 6.18
C HIS A 66 8.59 0.87 6.83
N GLY A 67 9.53 1.03 7.77
CA GLY A 67 10.18 -0.11 8.43
C GLY A 67 10.89 -1.05 7.44
N SER A 68 10.41 -2.29 7.38
CA SER A 68 10.92 -3.33 6.47
C SER A 68 10.18 -3.39 5.13
N HIS A 69 9.16 -2.56 4.94
CA HIS A 69 8.29 -2.58 3.77
C HIS A 69 8.32 -1.23 3.02
N VAL A 70 7.81 -1.25 1.79
CA VAL A 70 7.64 -0.10 0.92
C VAL A 70 6.18 -0.07 0.50
N VAL A 71 5.51 1.05 0.78
CA VAL A 71 4.12 1.29 0.41
C VAL A 71 4.11 1.91 -0.99
N PHE A 72 3.41 1.29 -1.93
CA PHE A 72 3.19 1.80 -3.29
C PHE A 72 1.78 2.34 -3.41
N PHE A 73 1.64 3.56 -3.95
CA PHE A 73 0.37 4.27 -4.00
C PHE A 73 0.29 5.25 -5.18
N MET A 74 -0.93 5.67 -5.53
CA MET A 74 -1.16 6.72 -6.54
C MET A 74 -2.44 7.51 -6.26
N GLU A 75 -2.56 8.71 -6.82
CA GLU A 75 -3.84 9.43 -6.88
C GLU A 75 -4.79 8.72 -7.85
N TRP A 76 -6.01 8.45 -7.42
CA TRP A 76 -7.06 7.82 -8.23
C TRP A 76 -8.42 8.43 -7.92
N GLN A 77 -9.04 9.07 -8.93
CA GLN A 77 -10.38 9.67 -8.82
C GLN A 77 -10.59 10.62 -7.62
N GLY A 78 -9.54 11.32 -7.20
CA GLY A 78 -9.60 12.28 -6.07
C GLY A 78 -9.32 11.66 -4.69
N GLU A 79 -9.04 10.36 -4.61
CA GLU A 79 -8.58 9.66 -3.41
C GLU A 79 -7.21 9.04 -3.65
N THR A 80 -6.57 8.53 -2.58
CA THR A 80 -5.29 7.81 -2.70
C THR A 80 -5.50 6.30 -2.72
N ALA A 81 -5.06 5.64 -3.78
CA ALA A 81 -5.05 4.19 -3.86
C ALA A 81 -3.76 3.65 -3.22
N ILE A 82 -3.85 2.90 -2.12
CA ILE A 82 -2.73 2.06 -1.66
C ILE A 82 -2.76 0.78 -2.48
N MET A 83 -1.77 0.62 -3.35
CA MET A 83 -1.73 -0.42 -4.37
C MET A 83 -1.09 -1.70 -3.85
N ARG A 84 0.07 -1.60 -3.19
CA ARG A 84 0.86 -2.73 -2.67
C ARG A 84 1.67 -2.34 -1.44
N VAL A 85 1.97 -3.30 -0.56
CA VAL A 85 2.87 -3.14 0.59
C VAL A 85 3.92 -4.24 0.54
N LEU A 86 5.07 -3.95 -0.05
CA LEU A 86 6.06 -4.98 -0.40
C LEU A 86 7.29 -4.90 0.49
N HIS A 87 7.90 -6.03 0.83
CA HIS A 87 9.15 -6.04 1.57
C HIS A 87 10.26 -5.29 0.80
N LYS A 88 11.11 -4.55 1.51
CA LYS A 88 12.14 -3.66 0.94
C LYS A 88 13.19 -4.35 0.05
N SER A 89 13.30 -5.68 0.17
CA SER A 89 14.27 -6.51 -0.56
C SER A 89 13.69 -7.18 -1.80
N ARG A 90 12.40 -6.97 -2.12
CA ARG A 90 11.82 -7.51 -3.35
C ARG A 90 12.28 -6.67 -4.53
N ASP A 91 12.49 -7.34 -5.66
CA ASP A 91 12.53 -6.65 -6.95
C ASP A 91 11.11 -6.21 -7.30
N TYR A 92 10.94 -4.92 -7.55
CA TYR A 92 9.63 -4.34 -7.82
C TYR A 92 9.34 -4.22 -9.31
N GLU A 93 10.38 -4.13 -10.15
CA GLU A 93 10.18 -3.87 -11.57
C GLU A 93 9.41 -5.04 -12.21
N GLU A 94 9.87 -6.27 -11.98
CA GLU A 94 9.19 -7.50 -12.45
C GLU A 94 7.72 -7.58 -11.97
N LEU A 95 7.47 -7.22 -10.72
CA LEU A 95 6.11 -7.27 -10.15
C LEU A 95 5.19 -6.24 -10.81
N PHE A 96 5.71 -5.06 -11.17
CA PHE A 96 4.93 -3.99 -11.78
C PHE A 96 4.82 -4.08 -13.31
N GLU A 97 5.68 -4.84 -13.99
CA GLU A 97 5.58 -5.09 -15.45
C GLU A 97 4.22 -5.64 -15.87
N THR A 98 3.62 -6.49 -15.03
CA THR A 98 2.29 -7.09 -15.27
C THR A 98 1.20 -6.51 -14.37
N TYR A 99 1.55 -5.57 -13.50
CA TYR A 99 0.62 -4.98 -12.55
C TYR A 99 -0.24 -3.92 -13.25
N ASN A 100 -1.52 -4.21 -13.39
CA ASN A 100 -2.50 -3.19 -13.77
C ASN A 100 -3.10 -2.59 -12.49
N PRO A 101 -2.88 -1.29 -12.19
CA PRO A 101 -3.43 -0.63 -11.00
C PRO A 101 -4.97 -0.62 -10.95
N ALA A 102 -5.59 -0.63 -12.13
CA ALA A 102 -7.01 -0.32 -12.29
C ALA A 102 -8.01 -1.47 -11.98
N PRO A 103 -7.72 -2.78 -12.11
CA PRO A 103 -8.75 -3.83 -11.98
C PRO A 103 -9.01 -4.31 -10.55
N SER A 104 -8.16 -3.97 -9.57
CA SER A 104 -8.29 -4.47 -8.19
C SER A 104 -8.94 -3.47 -7.23
N ILE A 105 -9.30 -2.28 -7.72
CA ILE A 105 -10.01 -1.28 -6.94
C ILE A 105 -11.49 -1.65 -6.97
N LYS A 106 -11.98 -2.36 -5.94
CA LYS A 106 -13.42 -2.39 -5.70
C LYS A 106 -13.84 -0.93 -5.55
N SER A 107 -14.68 -0.43 -6.44
CA SER A 107 -15.34 0.87 -6.31
C SER A 107 -16.23 0.83 -5.06
N SER A 108 -15.61 0.99 -3.91
CA SER A 108 -16.31 1.04 -2.64
C SER A 108 -16.93 2.43 -2.56
N LYS A 109 -18.21 2.47 -2.94
CA LYS A 109 -19.24 3.46 -2.54
C LYS A 109 -19.48 4.68 -3.45
N TYR A 110 -19.99 4.46 -4.66
CA TYR A 110 -21.12 5.26 -5.20
C TYR A 110 -21.98 4.38 -6.12
N GLY A 111 -22.57 3.32 -5.54
CA GLY A 111 -23.70 2.61 -6.12
C GLY A 111 -24.96 2.98 -5.34
N LYS A 112 -25.60 4.09 -5.76
CA LYS A 112 -27.04 4.28 -5.63
C LYS A 112 -27.57 4.57 -7.02
#